data_AF-A0A965D2M4-F1
#
_entry.id   AF-A0A965D2M4-F1
#
_cell.length_a   1.000
_cell.length_b   1.000
_cell.length_c   1.000
_cell.angle_alpha   90.00
_cell.angle_beta   90.00
_cell.angle_gamma   90.00
#
_symmetry.space_group_name_H-M   'P 1'
#
loop_
_entity.id
_entity.type
_entity.pdbx_description
1 polymer ?
#
loop_
_entity_poly.entity_id
_entity_poly.type
_entity_poly.pdbx_seq_one_letter_code
_entity_poly.pdbx_strand_id
1 'polypeptide(L)' 'LKPDPFEVAATFEVPLAHFLDPANHLRRYYHFNGRHRHYLAMPFEGRYIWGATAGMLYSFYRQLHHS' A
#
# COMPACT_ATOMS: atom_id res chain seq x y z
N LEU A 1 18.48 0.39 -11.76
CA LEU A 1 18.40 1.75 -11.20
C LEU A 1 19.49 1.91 -10.14
N LYS A 2 20.06 3.11 -9.99
CA LYS A 2 20.90 3.46 -8.82
C LYS A 2 20.16 4.55 -8.02
N PRO A 3 19.53 4.23 -6.88
CA PRO A 3 18.85 5.22 -6.05
C PRO A 3 19.85 6.20 -5.44
N ASP A 4 19.43 7.46 -5.27
CA ASP A 4 20.17 8.43 -4.47
C ASP A 4 20.03 8.07 -2.99
N PRO A 5 21.13 7.77 -2.27
CA PRO A 5 21.08 7.41 -0.86
C PRO A 5 20.62 8.55 0.05
N PHE A 6 20.66 9.81 -0.38
CA PHE A 6 20.14 10.94 0.40
C PHE A 6 18.61 11.01 0.40
N GLU A 7 17.96 10.53 -0.66
CA GLU A 7 16.49 10.54 -0.78
C GLU A 7 15.87 9.16 -0.53
N VAL A 8 16.59 8.07 -0.84
CA VAL A 8 16.07 6.70 -0.86
C VAL A 8 16.91 5.78 0.02
N ALA A 9 16.34 5.42 1.18
CA ALA A 9 16.99 4.49 2.10
C ALA A 9 17.02 3.03 1.59
N ALA A 10 16.01 2.61 0.82
CA ALA A 10 15.94 1.25 0.27
C ALA A 10 14.95 1.15 -0.91
N THR A 11 15.20 0.18 -1.79
CA THR A 11 14.27 -0.26 -2.83
C THR A 11 13.84 -1.70 -2.60
N PHE A 12 12.62 -2.05 -3.00
CA PHE A 12 12.09 -3.40 -2.95
C PHE A 12 11.03 -3.57 -4.03
N GLU A 13 10.76 -4.82 -4.38
CA GLU A 13 9.75 -5.18 -5.38
C GLU A 13 8.66 -6.02 -4.72
N VAL A 14 7.45 -5.94 -5.25
CA VAL A 14 6.31 -6.71 -4.79
C VAL A 14 5.64 -7.31 -6.02
N PRO A 15 5.33 -8.62 -6.05
CA PRO A 15 4.62 -9.21 -7.17
C PRO A 15 3.29 -8.50 -7.39
N LEU A 16 2.96 -8.16 -8.64
CA LEU A 16 1.72 -7.46 -8.96
C LEU A 16 0.48 -8.21 -8.44
N ALA A 17 0.51 -9.55 -8.52
CA ALA A 17 -0.55 -10.42 -8.01
C ALA A 17 -0.87 -10.16 -6.51
N HIS A 18 0.11 -9.75 -5.71
CA HIS A 18 -0.11 -9.38 -4.31
C HIS A 18 -1.08 -8.19 -4.18
N PHE A 19 -0.95 -7.20 -5.06
CA PHE A 19 -1.83 -6.03 -5.08
C PHE A 19 -3.19 -6.32 -5.73
N LEU A 20 -3.29 -7.36 -6.55
CA LEU A 20 -4.54 -7.77 -7.18
C LEU A 20 -5.36 -8.74 -6.33
N ASP A 21 -4.77 -9.36 -5.31
CA ASP A 21 -5.52 -10.17 -4.36
C ASP A 21 -6.21 -9.29 -3.30
N PRO A 22 -7.56 -9.24 -3.27
CA PRO A 22 -8.29 -8.45 -2.28
C PRO A 22 -8.05 -8.90 -0.83
N ALA A 23 -7.56 -10.12 -0.60
CA ALA A 23 -7.18 -10.57 0.75
C ALA A 23 -6.03 -9.73 1.36
N ASN A 24 -5.21 -9.09 0.51
CA ASN A 24 -4.12 -8.22 0.94
C ASN A 24 -4.57 -6.77 1.20
N HIS A 25 -5.83 -6.41 0.93
CA HIS A 25 -6.35 -5.04 1.06
C HIS A 25 -6.90 -4.82 2.46
N LEU A 26 -6.04 -4.53 3.42
CA LEU A 26 -6.42 -4.42 4.82
C LEU A 26 -6.89 -3.01 5.19
N ARG A 27 -8.11 -2.92 5.73
CA ARG A 27 -8.56 -1.72 6.45
C ARG A 27 -7.99 -1.75 7.86
N ARG A 28 -7.15 -0.77 8.17
CA ARG A 28 -6.62 -0.55 9.52
C ARG A 28 -7.14 0.76 10.07
N TYR A 29 -6.99 0.95 11.37
CA TYR A 29 -7.27 2.21 12.04
C TYR A 29 -6.08 2.65 12.87
N TYR A 30 -5.97 3.95 13.07
CA TYR A 30 -5.06 4.54 14.03
C TYR A 30 -5.80 5.64 14.79
N HIS A 31 -5.33 5.93 16.00
CA HIS A 31 -5.88 6.99 16.82
C HIS A 31 -5.14 8.30 16.53
N PHE A 32 -5.88 9.35 16.19
CA PHE A 32 -5.31 10.67 15.91
C PHE A 32 -6.28 11.77 16.36
N ASN A 33 -5.79 12.68 17.20
CA ASN A 33 -6.56 13.79 17.78
C ASN A 33 -7.90 13.33 18.40
N GLY A 34 -7.88 12.29 19.25
CA GLY A 34 -9.08 11.82 19.93
C GLY A 34 -10.04 10.99 19.06
N ARG A 35 -9.70 10.74 17.78
CA ARG A 35 -10.58 10.04 16.82
C ARG A 35 -9.87 8.87 16.16
N HIS A 36 -10.61 7.80 15.91
CA HIS A 36 -10.15 6.72 15.03
C HIS A 36 -10.25 7.17 13.58
N ARG A 37 -9.14 7.03 12.84
CA ARG A 37 -9.08 7.22 11.40
C ARG A 37 -8.76 5.89 10.73
N HIS A 38 -9.50 5.56 9.70
CA HIS A 38 -9.27 4.37 8.89
C HIS A 38 -8.32 4.67 7.74
N TYR A 39 -7.49 3.69 7.38
CA TYR A 39 -6.64 3.74 6.19
C TYR A 39 -6.55 2.35 5.55
N LEU A 40 -6.23 2.34 4.27
CA LEU A 40 -5.92 1.13 3.53
C LEU A 40 -4.43 0.80 3.66
N ALA A 41 -4.12 -0.47 3.88
CA ALA A 41 -2.76 -0.99 3.95
C ALA A 41 -2.66 -2.32 3.20
N MET A 42 -1.51 -2.56 2.56
CA MET A 42 -1.16 -3.82 1.90
C MET A 42 0.21 -4.27 2.43
N PRO A 43 0.25 -5.03 3.55
CA PRO A 43 1.51 -5.48 4.12
C PRO A 43 2.21 -6.50 3.22
N PHE A 44 3.54 -6.46 3.16
CA PHE A 44 4.35 -7.42 2.42
C PHE A 44 5.72 -7.54 3.10
N GLU A 45 6.10 -8.76 3.52
CA GLU A 45 7.42 -9.05 4.12
C GLU A 45 7.86 -8.04 5.20
N GLY A 46 6.97 -7.76 6.15
CA GLY A 46 7.24 -6.81 7.24
C GLY A 46 7.18 -5.33 6.85
N ARG A 47 6.95 -5.01 5.57
CA ARG A 47 6.74 -3.65 5.06
C ARG A 47 5.26 -3.33 5.04
N TYR A 48 4.93 -2.08 5.38
CA TYR A 48 3.58 -1.56 5.32
C TYR A 48 3.47 -0.57 4.17
N ILE A 49 2.72 -0.94 3.13
CA ILE A 49 2.38 -0.04 2.01
C ILE A 49 1.01 0.53 2.32
N TRP A 50 0.92 1.84 2.55
CA TRP A 50 -0.30 2.49 3.06
C TRP A 50 -0.43 3.92 2.51
N GLY A 51 -1.48 4.62 2.94
CA GLY A 51 -1.70 6.02 2.57
C GLY A 51 -1.98 6.19 1.07
N ALA A 52 -1.43 7.27 0.48
CA ALA A 52 -1.65 7.60 -0.92
C ALA A 52 -1.22 6.45 -1.87
N THR A 53 -0.11 5.77 -1.58
CA THR A 53 0.38 4.65 -2.40
C THR A 53 -0.59 3.47 -2.42
N ALA A 54 -1.08 3.04 -1.27
CA ALA A 54 -2.09 1.98 -1.22
C ALA A 54 -3.40 2.40 -1.91
N GLY A 55 -3.79 3.68 -1.82
CA GLY A 55 -4.95 4.21 -2.53
C GLY A 55 -4.82 4.15 -4.06
N MET A 56 -3.62 4.46 -4.58
CA MET A 56 -3.33 4.35 -6.02
C MET A 56 -3.38 2.88 -6.48
N LEU A 57 -2.75 1.96 -5.74
CA LEU A 57 -2.76 0.53 -6.05
C LEU A 57 -4.17 -0.07 -6.00
N TYR A 58 -4.99 0.34 -5.03
CA TYR A 58 -6.38 -0.09 -4.93
C TYR A 58 -7.23 0.42 -6.08
N SER A 59 -7.01 1.67 -6.51
CA SER A 59 -7.70 2.23 -7.68
C SER A 59 -7.33 1.46 -8.95
N PHE A 60 -6.05 1.11 -9.11
CA PHE A 60 -5.57 0.29 -10.21
C PHE A 60 -6.22 -1.11 -10.21
N TYR A 61 -6.25 -1.80 -9.07
CA TYR A 61 -6.97 -3.07 -8.89
C TYR A 61 -8.43 -2.93 -9.36
N ARG A 62 -9.16 -1.94 -8.85
CA ARG A 62 -10.57 -1.74 -9.20
C ARG A 62 -10.77 -1.52 -10.71
N GLN A 63 -9.86 -0.81 -11.36
CA GLN A 63 -9.94 -0.57 -12.80
C GLN A 63 -9.82 -1.87 -13.61
N LEU A 64 -8.91 -2.77 -13.23
CA LEU A 64 -8.74 -4.06 -13.92
C LEU A 64 -9.93 -5.02 -13.71
N HIS A 65 -10.58 -4.97 -12.55
CA HIS A 65 -11.72 -5.84 -12.22
C HIS A 65 -13.08 -5.27 -12.62
N HIS A 66 -13.13 -4.09 -13.26
CA HIS A 66 -14.35 -3.49 -13.81
C HIS A 66 -14.50 -3.73 -15.33
N SER A 67 -13.81 -4.72 -15.89
CA SER A 67 -13.86 -5.11 -17.32
C SER A 67 -14.59 -6.42 -17.54
#